data_AF-A0A015U863-F1
#
_entry.id   AF-A0A015U863-F1
#
_cell.length_a   1.000
_cell.length_b   1.000
_cell.length_c   1.000
_cell.angle_alpha   90.00
_cell.angle_beta   90.00
_cell.angle_gamma   90.00
#
_symmetry.space_group_name_H-M   'P 1'
#
loop_
_entity.id
_entity.type
_entity.pdbx_description
1 polymer ?
#
loop_
_entity_poly.entity_id
_entity_poly.type
_entity_poly.pdbx_seq_one_letter_code
_entity_poly.pdbx_strand_id
1 'polypeptide(L)'
;MALTFVLSDESVNSYGTRVLTEGIRLDNFLKNPVMLWNHTRAWSDKQDQILPIGKWENLRVEQGKLLGDAVFDEKDGFAQRIKSKVEQGIINMCSVSIDVITSSDDTSVIVQGQRRPTIIECELREVSIVDIGSNRNAVRLFDACDGKEICLSDNSGDNFLLPLLENIHKDNHMELKEMKDLLGLRDKEDSEVKKEILRLRDLDREVVTLRSEKQQLEEDLRAYRDKEAAERQRAIVKLVDDAVEAYKITASEKEDYIALAEKDYERTKKILDARTGVQQPSVSQTDENNVWQQRFRQIEESNQ
;
A
#
# COMPACT_ATOMS: atom_id res chain seq x y z
N MET A 1 30.49 -29.73 7.36
CA MET A 1 29.05 -29.37 7.44
C MET A 1 28.96 -27.86 7.30
N ALA A 2 27.96 -27.35 6.57
CA ALA A 2 27.74 -25.91 6.53
C ALA A 2 27.19 -25.44 7.89
N LEU A 3 27.68 -24.31 8.39
CA LEU A 3 27.25 -23.74 9.68
C LEU A 3 26.15 -22.72 9.40
N THR A 4 24.88 -23.09 9.60
CA THR A 4 23.72 -22.21 9.33
C THR A 4 23.47 -21.26 10.49
N PHE A 5 23.33 -19.96 10.24
CA PHE A 5 22.99 -18.95 11.25
C PHE A 5 21.61 -18.34 10.99
N VAL A 6 20.95 -17.93 12.08
CA VAL A 6 19.81 -17.01 12.03
C VAL A 6 20.39 -15.60 11.89
N LEU A 7 20.28 -15.01 10.70
CA LEU A 7 20.80 -13.68 10.38
C LEU A 7 19.92 -12.57 10.95
N SER A 8 18.61 -12.75 10.84
CA SER A 8 17.61 -11.86 11.41
C SER A 8 16.35 -12.65 11.74
N ASP A 9 15.65 -12.22 12.79
CA ASP A 9 14.27 -12.59 13.07
C ASP A 9 13.44 -11.33 13.31
N GLU A 10 12.15 -11.51 13.57
CA GLU A 10 11.22 -10.41 13.80
C GLU A 10 11.08 -10.01 15.28
N SER A 11 12.05 -10.36 16.13
CA SER A 11 12.08 -9.91 17.51
C SER A 11 12.49 -8.43 17.64
N VAL A 12 12.17 -7.82 18.78
CA VAL A 12 12.60 -6.45 19.07
C VAL A 12 14.09 -6.44 19.37
N ASN A 13 14.86 -5.75 18.54
CA ASN A 13 16.31 -5.67 18.70
C ASN A 13 16.73 -4.75 19.86
N SER A 14 18.02 -4.70 20.17
CA SER A 14 18.59 -3.85 21.24
C SER A 14 18.35 -2.35 21.02
N TYR A 15 18.07 -1.93 19.78
CA TYR A 15 17.67 -0.57 19.43
C TYR A 15 16.14 -0.37 19.55
N GLY A 16 15.37 -1.32 20.05
CA GLY A 16 13.93 -1.16 20.25
C GLY A 16 13.12 -1.03 18.96
N THR A 17 13.67 -1.45 17.82
CA THR A 17 12.97 -1.60 16.54
C THR A 17 12.84 -3.08 16.17
N ARG A 18 11.94 -3.38 15.25
CA ARG A 18 11.67 -4.71 14.70
C ARG A 18 11.84 -4.62 13.19
N VAL A 19 12.37 -5.67 12.58
CA VAL A 19 12.48 -5.79 11.11
C VAL A 19 11.55 -6.92 10.67
N LEU A 20 10.70 -6.66 9.69
CA LEU A 20 9.90 -7.72 9.06
C LEU A 20 10.77 -8.49 8.08
N THR A 21 10.83 -9.82 8.25
CA THR A 21 11.74 -10.66 7.49
C THR A 21 11.35 -10.71 6.02
N GLU A 22 10.05 -10.68 5.71
CA GLU A 22 9.54 -10.64 4.32
C GLU A 22 9.97 -9.39 3.56
N GLY A 23 10.24 -8.29 4.27
CA GLY A 23 10.66 -7.01 3.70
C GLY A 23 12.16 -6.88 3.43
N ILE A 24 12.95 -7.89 3.76
CA ILE A 24 14.41 -7.86 3.60
C ILE A 24 14.76 -8.22 2.14
N ARG A 25 15.19 -7.23 1.37
CA ARG A 25 15.64 -7.42 -0.01
C ARG A 25 17.08 -7.94 -0.04
N LEU A 26 17.29 -9.06 -0.73
CA LEU A 26 18.59 -9.76 -0.78
C LEU A 26 19.34 -9.57 -2.10
N ASP A 27 18.70 -8.97 -3.12
CA ASP A 27 19.20 -8.97 -4.51
C ASP A 27 20.61 -8.41 -4.68
N ASN A 28 20.93 -7.34 -3.95
CA ASN A 28 22.26 -6.73 -4.03
C ASN A 28 23.27 -7.45 -3.15
N PHE A 29 22.86 -7.98 -1.99
CA PHE A 29 23.74 -8.77 -1.14
C PHE A 29 24.18 -10.06 -1.83
N LEU A 30 23.27 -10.76 -2.52
CA LEU A 30 23.58 -12.02 -3.22
C LEU A 30 24.62 -11.87 -4.33
N LYS A 31 24.83 -10.65 -4.87
CA LYS A 31 25.90 -10.38 -5.85
C LYS A 31 27.30 -10.42 -5.21
N ASN A 32 27.39 -10.10 -3.93
CA ASN A 32 28.63 -10.15 -3.15
C ASN A 32 28.32 -10.47 -1.67
N PRO A 33 28.02 -11.74 -1.33
CA PRO A 33 27.52 -12.13 -0.01
C PRO A 33 28.67 -12.24 0.99
N VAL A 34 29.34 -11.11 1.24
CA VAL A 34 30.55 -11.02 2.04
C VAL A 34 30.27 -11.33 3.52
N MET A 35 31.11 -12.15 4.15
CA MET A 35 31.08 -12.41 5.58
C MET A 35 32.20 -11.62 6.27
N LEU A 36 31.82 -10.69 7.14
CA LEU A 36 32.74 -9.85 7.89
C LEU A 36 32.91 -10.35 9.34
N TRP A 37 33.89 -9.77 10.05
CA TRP A 37 34.09 -9.95 11.48
C TRP A 37 33.85 -8.63 12.20
N ASN A 38 32.92 -8.59 13.17
CA ASN A 38 32.61 -7.41 13.99
C ASN A 38 32.41 -6.13 13.15
N HIS A 39 31.73 -6.22 12.01
CA HIS A 39 31.48 -5.12 11.07
C HIS A 39 32.75 -4.42 10.53
N THR A 40 33.91 -5.09 10.65
CA THR A 40 35.20 -4.55 10.24
C THR A 40 35.32 -4.59 8.72
N ARG A 41 35.67 -3.45 8.13
CA ARG A 41 35.96 -3.30 6.71
C ARG A 41 37.37 -2.76 6.53
N ALA A 42 38.10 -3.33 5.60
CA ALA A 42 39.40 -2.83 5.17
C ALA A 42 39.21 -1.69 4.15
N TRP A 43 39.89 -0.57 4.37
CA TRP A 43 39.85 0.61 3.48
C TRP A 43 41.25 1.06 3.04
N SER A 44 42.28 0.25 3.28
CA SER A 44 43.63 0.48 2.77
C SER A 44 44.32 -0.83 2.41
N ASP A 45 45.50 -0.73 1.80
CA ASP A 45 46.38 -1.83 1.41
C ASP A 45 47.32 -2.31 2.53
N LYS A 46 47.09 -1.88 3.78
CA LYS A 46 47.90 -2.30 4.93
C LYS A 46 47.72 -3.78 5.25
N GLN A 47 48.82 -4.48 5.49
CA GLN A 47 48.84 -5.93 5.74
C GLN A 47 48.12 -6.37 7.04
N ASP A 48 48.02 -5.49 8.04
CA ASP A 48 47.42 -5.83 9.34
C ASP A 48 45.89 -5.64 9.39
N GLN A 49 45.23 -5.47 8.24
CA GLN A 49 43.78 -5.29 8.20
C GLN A 49 43.03 -6.61 8.18
N ILE A 50 41.91 -6.64 8.90
CA ILE A 50 40.97 -7.76 8.86
C ILE A 50 40.17 -7.63 7.57
N LEU A 51 40.48 -8.50 6.62
CA LEU A 51 39.70 -8.70 5.40
C LEU A 51 38.45 -9.52 5.71
N PRO A 52 37.47 -9.59 4.79
CA PRO A 52 36.36 -10.52 4.93
C PRO A 52 36.81 -11.94 5.23
N ILE A 53 36.14 -12.58 6.18
CA ILE A 53 36.51 -13.89 6.72
C ILE A 53 35.82 -15.07 5.99
N GLY A 54 35.11 -14.76 4.91
CA GLY A 54 34.44 -15.75 4.07
C GLY A 54 33.23 -15.16 3.34
N LYS A 55 32.23 -16.00 3.07
CA LYS A 55 30.98 -15.64 2.42
C LYS A 55 29.79 -16.37 3.02
N TRP A 56 28.61 -15.83 2.76
CA TRP A 56 27.33 -16.46 3.08
C TRP A 56 26.75 -17.14 1.85
N GLU A 57 26.21 -18.34 2.03
CA GLU A 57 25.52 -19.11 0.99
C GLU A 57 24.14 -19.54 1.48
N ASN A 58 23.30 -20.03 0.56
CA ASN A 58 22.00 -20.62 0.89
C ASN A 58 21.11 -19.72 1.79
N LEU A 59 21.06 -18.41 1.46
CA LEU A 59 20.18 -17.48 2.15
C LEU A 59 18.72 -17.81 1.85
N ARG A 60 17.92 -17.93 2.89
CA ARG A 60 16.52 -18.33 2.79
C ARG A 60 15.69 -17.79 3.93
N VAL A 61 14.40 -17.58 3.67
CA VAL A 61 13.43 -17.20 4.69
C VAL A 61 12.65 -18.43 5.09
N GLU A 62 12.70 -18.78 6.38
CA GLU A 62 11.98 -19.91 6.96
C GLU A 62 11.32 -19.45 8.26
N GLN A 63 10.00 -19.65 8.39
CA GLN A 63 9.26 -19.36 9.63
C GLN A 63 9.49 -17.94 10.20
N GLY A 64 9.58 -16.92 9.34
CA GLY A 64 9.82 -15.53 9.75
C GLY A 64 11.27 -15.23 10.16
N LYS A 65 12.22 -16.13 9.88
CA LYS A 65 13.66 -15.93 10.10
C LYS A 65 14.41 -15.92 8.79
N LEU A 66 15.39 -15.04 8.68
CA LEU A 66 16.38 -15.07 7.60
C LEU A 66 17.53 -15.97 8.03
N LEU A 67 17.75 -17.06 7.32
CA LEU A 67 18.83 -18.02 7.56
C LEU A 67 19.92 -17.86 6.49
N GLY A 68 21.16 -18.21 6.84
CA GLY A 68 22.26 -18.28 5.88
C GLY A 68 23.38 -19.21 6.34
N ASP A 69 24.06 -19.84 5.40
CA ASP A 69 25.13 -20.81 5.66
C ASP A 69 26.50 -20.12 5.58
N ALA A 70 27.27 -20.17 6.66
CA ALA A 70 28.60 -19.57 6.73
C ALA A 70 29.65 -20.44 6.05
N VAL A 71 30.36 -19.86 5.08
CA VAL A 71 31.50 -20.48 4.38
C VAL A 71 32.75 -19.64 4.65
N PHE A 72 33.56 -20.11 5.60
CA PHE A 72 34.81 -19.45 6.01
C PHE A 72 35.91 -19.59 4.97
N ASP A 73 36.78 -18.59 4.88
CA ASP A 73 38.01 -18.69 4.08
C ASP A 73 39.01 -19.62 4.77
N GLU A 74 39.17 -20.83 4.24
CA GLU A 74 40.09 -21.84 4.80
C GLU A 74 41.56 -21.54 4.51
N LYS A 75 41.91 -20.52 3.72
CA LYS A 75 43.30 -20.12 3.50
C LYS A 75 43.73 -18.96 4.39
N ASP A 76 42.78 -18.27 4.99
CA ASP A 76 43.05 -17.23 5.97
C ASP A 76 43.14 -17.80 7.39
N GLY A 77 44.33 -17.68 7.98
CA GLY A 77 44.57 -18.12 9.36
C GLY A 77 43.70 -17.39 10.39
N PHE A 78 43.26 -16.15 10.14
CA PHE A 78 42.32 -15.45 11.01
C PHE A 78 40.91 -16.04 10.89
N ALA A 79 40.37 -16.17 9.68
CA ALA A 79 39.09 -16.84 9.44
C ALA A 79 39.02 -18.26 10.02
N GLN A 80 40.09 -19.05 9.90
CA GLN A 80 40.16 -20.39 10.53
C GLN A 80 40.04 -20.35 12.05
N ARG A 81 40.65 -19.36 12.72
CA ARG A 81 40.51 -19.20 14.17
C ARG A 81 39.08 -18.88 14.56
N ILE A 82 38.41 -18.01 13.81
CA ILE A 82 37.00 -17.69 14.03
C ILE A 82 36.12 -18.93 13.78
N LYS A 83 36.32 -19.63 12.66
CA LYS A 83 35.63 -20.90 12.35
C LYS A 83 35.73 -21.89 13.50
N SER A 84 36.92 -22.09 14.06
CA SER A 84 37.14 -22.99 15.19
C SER A 84 36.35 -22.57 16.44
N LYS A 85 36.24 -21.26 16.71
CA LYS A 85 35.40 -20.74 17.81
C LYS A 85 33.91 -20.93 17.55
N VAL A 86 33.49 -20.83 16.29
CA VAL A 86 32.11 -21.10 15.90
C VAL A 86 31.76 -22.58 16.05
N GLU A 87 32.62 -23.47 15.58
CA GLU A 87 32.42 -24.92 15.69
C GLU A 87 32.41 -25.40 17.15
N GLN A 88 33.15 -24.72 18.04
CA GLN A 88 33.14 -24.97 19.48
C GLN A 88 31.93 -24.34 20.21
N GLY A 89 31.08 -23.58 19.51
CA GLY A 89 29.96 -22.85 20.13
C GLY A 89 30.38 -21.66 21.00
N ILE A 90 31.64 -21.23 20.93
CA ILE A 90 32.13 -20.05 21.67
C ILE A 90 31.60 -18.75 21.04
N ILE A 91 31.49 -18.75 19.71
CA ILE A 91 30.87 -17.65 18.95
C ILE A 91 29.71 -18.24 18.15
N ASN A 92 28.51 -17.79 18.40
CA ASN A 92 27.29 -18.30 17.76
C ASN A 92 26.35 -17.17 17.30
N MET A 93 26.84 -15.93 17.32
CA MET A 93 26.08 -14.73 17.02
C MET A 93 26.49 -14.14 15.67
N CYS A 94 25.51 -13.60 14.96
CA CYS A 94 25.75 -12.75 13.80
C CYS A 94 24.94 -11.46 13.88
N SER A 95 25.31 -10.50 13.05
CA SER A 95 24.65 -9.20 13.00
C SER A 95 24.60 -8.71 11.56
N VAL A 96 23.44 -8.20 11.18
CA VAL A 96 23.19 -7.65 9.85
C VAL A 96 23.27 -6.13 9.90
N SER A 97 23.86 -5.52 8.87
CA SER A 97 23.59 -4.11 8.57
C SER A 97 22.60 -4.03 7.43
N ILE A 98 21.61 -3.16 7.60
CA ILE A 98 20.53 -2.94 6.64
C ILE A 98 20.45 -1.46 6.28
N ASP A 99 20.08 -1.17 5.03
CA ASP A 99 19.68 0.16 4.61
C ASP A 99 18.13 0.21 4.58
N VAL A 100 17.54 1.04 5.44
CA VAL A 100 16.07 1.11 5.61
C VAL A 100 15.45 1.80 4.41
N ILE A 101 14.42 1.17 3.82
CA ILE A 101 13.65 1.73 2.70
C ILE A 101 12.34 2.30 3.23
N THR A 102 11.59 1.49 3.97
CA THR A 102 10.25 1.85 4.48
C THR A 102 10.10 1.41 5.94
N SER A 103 9.52 2.26 6.77
CA SER A 103 9.19 1.97 8.18
C SER A 103 7.77 2.45 8.51
N SER A 104 7.13 1.82 9.50
CA SER A 104 5.79 2.16 9.96
C SER A 104 5.71 2.21 11.48
N ASP A 105 4.96 3.17 12.00
CA ASP A 105 4.59 3.34 13.40
C ASP A 105 3.12 2.98 13.67
N ASP A 106 2.45 2.33 12.72
CA ASP A 106 1.09 1.85 12.88
C ASP A 106 0.99 0.82 14.01
N THR A 107 -0.02 0.97 14.86
CA THR A 107 -0.29 0.07 15.98
C THR A 107 -0.45 -1.40 15.60
N SER A 108 -0.86 -1.69 14.36
CA SER A 108 -1.02 -3.06 13.83
C SER A 108 0.30 -3.81 13.63
N VAL A 109 1.42 -3.09 13.47
CA VAL A 109 2.74 -3.70 13.21
C VAL A 109 3.74 -3.52 14.36
N ILE A 110 3.36 -2.74 15.39
CA ILE A 110 4.16 -2.54 16.61
C ILE A 110 3.88 -3.68 17.59
N VAL A 111 4.93 -4.30 18.13
CA VAL A 111 4.82 -5.27 19.22
C VAL A 111 5.24 -4.68 20.57
N GLN A 112 4.81 -5.33 21.66
CA GLN A 112 5.17 -4.94 23.02
C GLN A 112 6.70 -4.85 23.19
N GLY A 113 7.17 -3.76 23.81
CA GLY A 113 8.59 -3.53 24.06
C GLY A 113 9.32 -2.75 22.96
N GLN A 114 8.68 -2.49 21.81
CA GLN A 114 9.21 -1.56 20.82
C GLN A 114 9.22 -0.13 21.33
N ARG A 115 10.29 0.60 20.99
CA ARG A 115 10.48 2.03 21.27
C ARG A 115 10.68 2.85 19.99
N ARG A 116 10.76 2.18 18.85
CA ARG A 116 10.99 2.73 17.52
C ARG A 116 10.04 2.07 16.51
N PRO A 117 9.79 2.72 15.35
CA PRO A 117 8.97 2.17 14.28
C PRO A 117 9.44 0.78 13.82
N THR A 118 8.53 -0.01 13.27
CA THR A 118 8.83 -1.29 12.63
C THR A 118 9.37 -1.03 11.22
N ILE A 119 10.48 -1.66 10.87
CA ILE A 119 11.03 -1.62 9.51
C ILE A 119 10.24 -2.62 8.67
N ILE A 120 9.52 -2.10 7.67
CA ILE A 120 8.67 -2.88 6.78
C ILE A 120 9.46 -3.35 5.57
N GLU A 121 10.36 -2.51 5.04
CA GLU A 121 11.24 -2.88 3.93
C GLU A 121 12.65 -2.34 4.16
N CYS A 122 13.64 -3.16 3.88
CA CYS A 122 15.05 -2.76 3.91
C CYS A 122 15.89 -3.57 2.92
N GLU A 123 17.05 -3.04 2.57
CA GLU A 123 18.06 -3.74 1.79
C GLU A 123 19.13 -4.33 2.71
N LEU A 124 19.46 -5.61 2.55
CA LEU A 124 20.55 -6.23 3.29
C LEU A 124 21.89 -5.77 2.73
N ARG A 125 22.73 -5.13 3.56
CA ARG A 125 23.99 -4.55 3.13
C ARG A 125 25.19 -5.45 3.43
N GLU A 126 25.22 -6.05 4.61
CA GLU A 126 26.29 -6.95 5.05
C GLU A 126 25.81 -7.85 6.19
N VAL A 127 26.56 -8.92 6.40
CA VAL A 127 26.34 -9.87 7.49
C VAL A 127 27.69 -10.23 8.12
N SER A 128 27.82 -9.92 9.40
CA SER A 128 29.04 -10.14 10.19
C SER A 128 28.85 -11.27 11.20
N ILE A 129 29.88 -12.09 11.39
CA ILE A 129 30.02 -12.84 12.65
C ILE A 129 30.47 -11.85 13.71
N VAL A 130 29.81 -11.84 14.86
CA VAL A 130 30.08 -10.87 15.93
C VAL A 130 30.15 -11.54 17.30
N ASP A 131 30.81 -10.87 18.24
CA ASP A 131 30.75 -11.23 19.66
C ASP A 131 29.43 -10.80 20.32
N ILE A 132 28.90 -9.63 19.95
CA ILE A 132 27.67 -9.04 20.50
C ILE A 132 26.78 -8.54 19.37
N GLY A 133 25.66 -9.23 19.15
CA GLY A 133 24.65 -8.88 18.14
C GLY A 133 23.55 -7.97 18.70
N SER A 134 22.94 -7.18 17.81
CA SER A 134 21.81 -6.32 18.16
C SER A 134 20.46 -7.04 18.12
N ASN A 135 20.28 -8.00 17.21
CA ASN A 135 19.17 -8.93 17.25
C ASN A 135 19.55 -10.11 18.15
N ARG A 136 18.97 -10.17 19.35
CA ARG A 136 19.38 -11.13 20.39
C ARG A 136 19.03 -12.58 20.07
N ASN A 137 18.10 -12.78 19.16
CA ASN A 137 17.67 -14.10 18.70
C ASN A 137 18.40 -14.54 17.42
N ALA A 138 19.27 -13.70 16.85
CA ALA A 138 20.21 -14.05 15.78
C ALA A 138 21.41 -14.87 16.32
N VAL A 139 21.11 -15.82 17.21
CA VAL A 139 22.04 -16.70 17.89
C VAL A 139 21.71 -18.14 17.52
N ARG A 140 22.72 -18.94 17.17
CA ARG A 140 22.55 -20.40 17.17
C ARG A 140 22.58 -20.90 18.61
N LEU A 141 21.45 -21.40 19.09
CA LEU A 141 21.39 -22.03 20.39
C LEU A 141 21.89 -23.46 20.28
N PHE A 142 22.80 -23.84 21.18
CA PHE A 142 23.31 -25.19 21.29
C PHE A 142 23.11 -25.69 22.70
N ASP A 143 22.78 -26.97 22.84
CA ASP A 143 22.74 -27.65 24.13
C ASP A 143 24.18 -27.85 24.61
N ALA A 144 24.48 -27.36 25.82
CA ALA A 144 25.81 -27.40 26.41
C ALA A 144 26.26 -28.82 26.82
N CYS A 145 25.34 -29.77 26.92
CA CYS A 145 25.60 -31.15 27.32
C CYS A 145 25.86 -32.07 26.12
N ASP A 146 25.17 -31.87 24.99
CA ASP A 146 25.30 -32.76 23.82
C ASP A 146 25.77 -32.06 22.53
N GLY A 147 25.89 -30.73 22.54
CA GLY A 147 26.37 -29.92 21.42
C GLY A 147 25.41 -29.86 20.23
N LYS A 148 24.17 -30.34 20.38
CA LYS A 148 23.16 -30.26 19.31
C LYS A 148 22.51 -28.88 19.25
N GLU A 149 22.07 -28.51 18.06
CA GLU A 149 21.38 -27.25 17.81
C GLU A 149 19.97 -27.29 18.41
N ILE A 150 19.65 -26.30 19.24
CA ILE A 150 18.35 -26.12 19.87
C ILE A 150 17.49 -25.27 18.94
N CYS A 151 16.48 -25.89 18.33
CA CYS A 151 15.44 -25.20 17.59
C CYS A 151 14.27 -24.86 18.53
N LEU A 152 14.04 -23.57 18.82
CA LEU A 152 12.94 -23.13 19.70
C LEU A 152 11.55 -23.17 19.04
N SER A 153 11.46 -23.49 17.74
CA SER A 153 10.20 -23.53 17.00
C SER A 153 9.66 -24.94 16.76
N ASP A 154 10.42 -25.99 17.07
CA ASP A 154 9.90 -27.34 16.99
C ASP A 154 9.10 -27.66 18.26
N ASN A 155 7.82 -27.94 18.07
CA ASN A 155 6.92 -28.48 19.10
C ASN A 155 7.30 -29.93 19.49
N SER A 156 8.51 -30.38 19.15
CA SER A 156 9.09 -31.63 19.61
C SER A 156 9.56 -31.40 21.05
N GLY A 157 8.80 -31.93 22.01
CA GLY A 157 9.08 -31.85 23.44
C GLY A 157 10.35 -32.58 23.90
N ASP A 158 11.37 -32.70 23.05
CA ASP A 158 12.62 -33.44 23.26
C ASP A 158 13.77 -32.55 23.77
N ASN A 159 13.50 -31.30 24.18
CA ASN A 159 14.53 -30.43 24.77
C ASN A 159 14.47 -30.47 26.31
N PHE A 160 15.34 -31.28 26.92
CA PHE A 160 15.44 -31.43 28.39
C PHE A 160 15.89 -30.14 29.11
N LEU A 161 16.68 -29.28 28.46
CA LEU A 161 17.19 -28.04 29.05
C LEU A 161 16.16 -26.90 29.11
N LEU A 162 15.24 -26.85 28.14
CA LEU A 162 14.18 -25.85 28.04
C LEU A 162 12.87 -26.57 27.69
N PRO A 163 12.29 -27.34 28.64
CA PRO A 163 10.99 -27.94 28.41
C PRO A 163 9.98 -26.83 28.13
N LEU A 164 9.10 -27.06 27.16
CA LEU A 164 7.89 -26.24 27.00
C LEU A 164 7.23 -26.15 28.36
N LEU A 165 7.10 -24.92 28.89
CA LEU A 165 6.37 -24.69 30.12
C LEU A 165 4.97 -25.25 29.90
N GLU A 166 4.54 -26.22 30.71
CA GLU A 166 3.18 -26.73 30.67
C GLU A 166 2.20 -25.54 30.79
N ASN A 167 1.58 -25.17 29.67
CA ASN A 167 0.47 -24.22 29.54
C ASN A 167 0.42 -23.08 30.58
N ILE A 168 1.41 -22.19 30.60
CA ILE A 168 1.26 -20.89 31.29
C ILE A 168 0.50 -19.88 30.42
N HIS A 169 0.39 -20.15 29.11
CA HIS A 169 -0.57 -19.48 28.27
C HIS A 169 -1.94 -20.14 28.44
N LYS A 170 -2.73 -19.62 29.39
CA LYS A 170 -4.12 -19.37 29.02
C LYS A 170 -4.04 -18.42 27.83
N ASP A 171 -4.07 -18.97 26.63
CA ASP A 171 -4.62 -18.24 25.52
C ASP A 171 -5.88 -17.55 26.03
N ASN A 172 -6.09 -16.30 25.65
CA ASN A 172 -7.42 -15.69 25.71
C ASN A 172 -8.36 -16.41 24.71
N HIS A 173 -8.40 -17.73 24.76
CA HIS A 173 -9.51 -18.52 24.28
C HIS A 173 -10.65 -18.19 25.24
N MET A 174 -11.63 -17.43 24.76
CA MET A 174 -12.96 -17.52 25.35
C MET A 174 -13.28 -19.01 25.44
N GLU A 175 -13.55 -19.51 26.64
CA GLU A 175 -13.94 -20.91 26.80
C GLU A 175 -15.15 -21.14 25.88
N LEU A 176 -15.22 -22.29 25.21
CA LEU A 176 -16.38 -22.66 24.37
C LEU A 176 -17.70 -22.47 25.14
N LYS A 177 -17.65 -22.60 26.46
CA LYS A 177 -18.73 -22.34 27.41
C LYS A 177 -19.14 -20.86 27.47
N GLU A 178 -18.19 -19.94 27.48
CA GLU A 178 -18.44 -18.49 27.39
C GLU A 178 -18.95 -18.10 26.00
N MET A 179 -18.41 -18.69 24.93
CA MET A 179 -18.94 -18.51 23.57
C MET A 179 -20.39 -19.01 23.43
N LYS A 180 -20.72 -20.16 24.03
CA LYS A 180 -22.10 -20.67 24.10
C LYS A 180 -23.02 -19.73 24.87
N ASP A 181 -22.51 -19.09 25.91
CA ASP A 181 -23.27 -18.13 26.71
C ASP A 181 -23.56 -16.85 25.90
N LEU A 182 -22.52 -16.29 25.26
CA LEU A 182 -22.62 -15.09 24.43
C LEU A 182 -23.56 -15.27 23.23
N LEU A 183 -23.59 -16.49 22.65
CA LEU A 183 -24.42 -16.85 21.50
C LEU A 183 -25.82 -17.36 21.90
N GLY A 184 -26.12 -17.50 23.19
CA GLY A 184 -27.40 -18.03 23.67
C GLY A 184 -27.63 -19.52 23.32
N LEU A 185 -26.57 -20.29 23.10
CA LEU A 185 -26.59 -21.69 22.66
C LEU A 185 -26.23 -22.67 23.80
N ARG A 186 -26.57 -22.33 25.05
CA ARG A 186 -26.17 -23.09 26.26
C ARG A 186 -26.50 -24.59 26.20
N ASP A 187 -27.63 -24.97 25.60
CA ASP A 187 -28.13 -26.34 25.60
C ASP A 187 -27.79 -27.15 24.34
N LYS A 188 -26.97 -26.60 23.42
CA LYS A 188 -26.60 -27.29 22.17
C LYS A 188 -25.26 -28.01 22.27
N GLU A 189 -25.16 -29.15 21.60
CA GLU A 189 -23.92 -29.90 21.49
C GLU A 189 -22.83 -29.09 20.79
N ASP A 190 -21.57 -29.33 21.17
CA ASP A 190 -20.40 -28.63 20.63
C ASP A 190 -20.30 -28.71 19.10
N SER A 191 -20.82 -29.79 18.51
CA SER A 191 -20.84 -30.00 17.06
C SER A 191 -21.82 -29.05 16.34
N GLU A 192 -22.95 -28.73 16.96
CA GLU A 192 -23.96 -27.82 16.41
C GLU A 192 -23.54 -26.36 16.56
N VAL A 193 -22.92 -26.02 17.69
CA VAL A 193 -22.40 -24.68 17.95
C VAL A 193 -21.29 -24.34 16.94
N LYS A 194 -20.39 -25.28 16.63
CA LYS A 194 -19.38 -25.10 15.58
C LYS A 194 -20.00 -24.90 14.19
N LYS A 195 -21.05 -25.63 13.85
CA LYS A 195 -21.76 -25.45 12.57
C LYS A 195 -22.42 -24.07 12.47
N GLU A 196 -23.00 -23.59 13.57
CA GLU A 196 -23.65 -22.28 13.58
C GLU A 196 -22.63 -21.14 13.55
N ILE A 197 -21.48 -21.28 14.21
CA ILE A 197 -20.35 -20.33 14.10
C ILE A 197 -19.83 -20.28 12.66
N LEU A 198 -19.70 -21.43 11.99
CA LEU A 198 -19.30 -21.46 10.57
C LEU A 198 -20.32 -20.75 9.68
N ARG A 199 -21.63 -20.95 9.92
CA ARG A 199 -22.69 -20.23 9.21
C ARG A 199 -22.63 -18.72 9.46
N LEU A 200 -22.42 -18.29 10.70
CA LEU A 200 -22.29 -16.87 11.03
C LEU A 200 -21.10 -16.23 10.33
N ARG A 201 -19.96 -16.94 10.25
CA ARG A 201 -18.79 -16.48 9.50
C ARG A 201 -19.08 -16.36 8.01
N ASP A 202 -19.76 -17.34 7.43
CA ASP A 202 -20.09 -17.34 6.01
C ASP A 202 -21.12 -16.24 5.69
N LEU A 203 -22.07 -15.97 6.59
CA LEU A 203 -23.03 -14.87 6.48
C LEU A 203 -22.34 -13.50 6.63
N ASP A 204 -21.36 -13.37 7.53
CA ASP A 204 -20.61 -12.11 7.69
C ASP A 204 -19.77 -11.80 6.43
N ARG A 205 -19.18 -12.83 5.81
CA ARG A 205 -18.54 -12.69 4.49
C ARG A 205 -19.52 -12.20 3.43
N GLU A 206 -20.73 -12.76 3.39
CA GLU A 206 -21.78 -12.34 2.47
C GLU A 206 -22.24 -10.89 2.74
N VAL A 207 -22.35 -10.48 4.01
CA VAL A 207 -22.68 -9.09 4.37
C VAL A 207 -21.58 -8.13 3.94
N VAL A 208 -20.31 -8.51 4.07
CA VAL A 208 -19.17 -7.70 3.59
C VAL A 208 -19.21 -7.56 2.07
N THR A 209 -19.44 -8.65 1.33
CA THR A 209 -19.54 -8.59 -0.13
C THR A 209 -20.74 -7.76 -0.58
N LEU A 210 -21.93 -7.96 0.02
CA LEU A 210 -23.13 -7.18 -0.29
C LEU A 210 -22.98 -5.70 0.03
N ARG A 211 -22.26 -5.34 1.10
CA ARG A 211 -21.95 -3.94 1.42
C ARG A 211 -21.03 -3.32 0.37
N SER A 212 -20.01 -4.05 -0.06
CA SER A 212 -19.11 -3.63 -1.14
C SER A 212 -19.87 -3.43 -2.45
N GLU A 213 -20.70 -4.38 -2.85
CA GLU A 213 -21.53 -4.30 -4.05
C GLU A 213 -22.54 -3.15 -3.98
N LYS A 214 -23.19 -2.96 -2.83
CA LYS A 214 -24.11 -1.83 -2.63
C LYS A 214 -23.39 -0.49 -2.79
N GLN A 215 -22.19 -0.36 -2.23
CA GLN A 215 -21.41 0.87 -2.38
C GLN A 215 -21.03 1.13 -3.84
N GLN A 216 -20.59 0.09 -4.57
CA GLN A 216 -20.30 0.20 -6.00
C GLN A 216 -21.53 0.57 -6.83
N LEU A 217 -22.67 -0.07 -6.57
CA LEU A 217 -23.94 0.26 -7.23
C LEU A 217 -24.39 1.71 -6.94
N GLU A 218 -24.19 2.21 -5.73
CA GLU A 218 -24.48 3.60 -5.38
C GLU A 218 -23.55 4.58 -6.11
N GLU A 219 -22.27 4.26 -6.25
CA GLU A 219 -21.30 5.04 -7.03
C GLU A 219 -21.62 5.04 -8.53
N ASP A 220 -21.95 3.87 -9.09
CA ASP A 220 -22.38 3.74 -10.48
C ASP A 220 -23.66 4.52 -10.76
N LEU A 221 -24.66 4.44 -9.87
CA LEU A 221 -25.90 5.21 -10.01
C LEU A 221 -25.65 6.72 -9.96
N ARG A 222 -24.71 7.19 -9.13
CA ARG A 222 -24.30 8.60 -9.14
C ARG A 222 -23.63 8.96 -10.48
N ALA A 223 -22.71 8.13 -10.96
CA ALA A 223 -22.05 8.36 -12.24
C ALA A 223 -23.03 8.38 -13.43
N TYR A 224 -24.05 7.51 -13.43
CA TYR A 224 -25.10 7.53 -14.44
C TYR A 224 -25.97 8.79 -14.36
N ARG A 225 -26.37 9.21 -13.15
CA ARG A 225 -27.14 10.46 -12.94
C ARG A 225 -26.35 11.70 -13.37
N ASP A 226 -25.05 11.74 -13.06
CA ASP A 226 -24.18 12.85 -13.45
C ASP A 226 -23.97 12.90 -14.97
N LYS A 227 -23.84 11.74 -15.63
CA LYS A 227 -23.81 11.65 -17.10
C LYS A 227 -25.12 12.13 -17.72
N GLU A 228 -26.27 11.68 -17.22
CA GLU A 228 -27.57 12.10 -17.73
C GLU A 228 -27.81 13.60 -17.52
N ALA A 229 -27.42 14.14 -16.36
CA ALA A 229 -27.47 15.58 -16.08
C ALA A 229 -26.56 16.38 -17.03
N ALA A 230 -25.34 15.89 -17.28
CA ALA A 230 -24.42 16.53 -18.22
C ALA A 230 -24.92 16.49 -19.67
N GLU A 231 -25.55 15.39 -20.11
CA GLU A 231 -26.17 15.30 -21.43
C GLU A 231 -27.36 16.23 -21.58
N ARG A 232 -28.22 16.32 -20.55
CA ARG A 232 -29.33 17.30 -20.52
C ARG A 232 -28.81 18.73 -20.57
N GLN A 233 -27.78 19.05 -19.80
CA GLN A 233 -27.18 20.38 -19.82
C GLN A 233 -26.57 20.71 -21.18
N ARG A 234 -25.90 19.75 -21.82
CA ARG A 234 -25.37 19.92 -23.18
C ARG A 234 -26.48 20.14 -24.21
N ALA A 235 -27.60 19.43 -24.09
CA ALA A 235 -28.76 19.61 -24.96
C ALA A 235 -29.41 20.99 -24.77
N ILE A 236 -29.53 21.46 -23.52
CA ILE A 236 -30.01 22.80 -23.16
C ILE A 236 -29.12 23.88 -23.77
N VAL A 237 -27.80 23.79 -23.54
CA VAL A 237 -26.83 24.76 -24.05
C VAL A 237 -26.86 24.79 -25.58
N LYS A 238 -26.91 23.62 -26.23
CA LYS A 238 -27.00 23.52 -27.69
C LYS A 238 -28.29 24.17 -28.23
N LEU A 239 -29.44 23.93 -27.60
CA LEU A 239 -30.71 24.53 -28.01
C LEU A 239 -30.67 26.07 -27.93
N VAL A 240 -30.05 26.61 -26.88
CA VAL A 240 -29.93 28.06 -26.71
C VAL A 240 -28.88 28.63 -27.68
N ASP A 241 -27.76 27.94 -27.91
CA ASP A 241 -26.75 28.34 -28.89
C ASP A 241 -27.32 28.38 -30.31
N ASP A 242 -28.05 27.35 -30.73
CA ASP A 242 -28.73 27.29 -32.03
C ASP A 242 -29.74 28.46 -32.19
N ALA A 243 -30.38 28.90 -31.10
CA ALA A 243 -31.31 30.03 -31.09
C ALA A 243 -30.62 31.40 -31.15
N VAL A 244 -29.40 31.53 -30.57
CA VAL A 244 -28.54 32.70 -30.73
C VAL A 244 -28.05 32.80 -32.17
N GLU A 245 -27.57 31.69 -32.75
CA GLU A 245 -27.12 31.65 -34.16
C GLU A 245 -28.26 31.97 -35.15
N ALA A 246 -29.49 31.53 -34.85
CA ALA A 246 -30.67 31.86 -35.63
C ALA A 246 -31.20 33.30 -35.43
N TYR A 247 -30.50 34.16 -34.66
CA TYR A 247 -30.89 35.54 -34.33
C TYR A 247 -32.29 35.67 -33.71
N LYS A 248 -32.74 34.64 -32.97
CA LYS A 248 -34.04 34.63 -32.29
C LYS A 248 -33.96 35.20 -30.86
N ILE A 249 -32.76 35.20 -30.29
CA ILE A 249 -32.42 35.75 -28.98
C ILE A 249 -31.11 36.53 -29.06
N THR A 250 -30.93 37.53 -28.21
CA THR A 250 -29.69 38.32 -28.14
C THR A 250 -28.67 37.67 -27.20
N ALA A 251 -27.38 37.94 -27.40
CA ALA A 251 -26.31 37.35 -26.59
C ALA A 251 -26.42 37.67 -25.08
N SER A 252 -27.09 38.77 -24.72
CA SER A 252 -27.37 39.15 -23.33
C SER A 252 -28.48 38.33 -22.67
N GLU A 253 -29.39 37.74 -23.45
CA GLU A 253 -30.52 36.95 -22.93
C GLU A 253 -30.17 35.45 -22.79
N LYS A 254 -28.98 35.05 -23.25
CA LYS A 254 -28.53 33.65 -23.30
C LYS A 254 -28.59 32.97 -21.93
N GLU A 255 -28.10 33.64 -20.88
CA GLU A 255 -28.08 33.07 -19.53
C GLU A 255 -29.49 32.89 -18.94
N ASP A 256 -30.40 33.82 -19.20
CA ASP A 256 -31.79 33.74 -18.75
C ASP A 256 -32.55 32.59 -19.44
N TYR A 257 -32.28 32.36 -20.73
CA TYR A 257 -32.88 31.25 -21.47
C TYR A 257 -32.29 29.88 -21.11
N ILE A 258 -31.01 29.80 -20.69
CA ILE A 258 -30.43 28.58 -20.12
C ILE A 258 -31.13 28.26 -18.79
N ALA A 259 -31.30 29.23 -17.90
CA ALA A 259 -31.99 29.06 -16.62
C ALA A 259 -33.48 28.69 -16.79
N LEU A 260 -34.12 29.13 -17.87
CA LEU A 260 -35.50 28.76 -18.20
C LEU A 260 -35.59 27.34 -18.78
N ALA A 261 -34.65 26.96 -19.66
CA ALA A 261 -34.58 25.63 -20.25
C ALA A 261 -34.21 24.53 -19.24
N GLU A 262 -33.44 24.86 -18.19
CA GLU A 262 -33.19 23.96 -17.04
C GLU A 262 -34.47 23.65 -16.26
N LYS A 263 -35.43 24.57 -16.21
CA LYS A 263 -36.71 24.39 -15.50
C LYS A 263 -37.78 23.70 -16.35
N ASP A 264 -37.85 24.03 -17.64
CA ASP A 264 -38.83 23.44 -18.55
C ASP A 264 -38.31 23.48 -20.00
N TYR A 265 -37.63 22.40 -20.39
CA TYR A 265 -37.00 22.25 -21.71
C TYR A 265 -38.02 22.31 -22.86
N GLU A 266 -39.16 21.62 -22.72
CA GLU A 266 -40.19 21.54 -23.77
C GLU A 266 -40.89 22.87 -24.00
N ARG A 267 -41.18 23.60 -22.93
CA ARG A 267 -41.79 24.93 -23.03
C ARG A 267 -40.81 25.95 -23.61
N THR A 268 -39.54 25.88 -23.23
CA THR A 268 -38.50 26.78 -23.75
C THR A 268 -38.26 26.53 -25.24
N LYS A 269 -38.21 25.26 -25.67
CA LYS A 269 -38.15 24.89 -27.09
C LYS A 269 -39.33 25.46 -27.89
N LYS A 270 -40.56 25.33 -27.39
CA LYS A 270 -41.75 25.92 -28.05
C LYS A 270 -41.69 27.45 -28.15
N ILE A 271 -41.17 28.13 -27.13
CA ILE A 271 -41.00 29.59 -27.13
C ILE A 271 -39.94 30.02 -28.15
N LEU A 272 -38.82 29.29 -28.22
CA LEU A 272 -37.74 29.54 -29.18
C LEU A 272 -38.17 29.21 -30.63
N ASP A 273 -39.00 28.18 -30.82
CA ASP A 273 -39.55 27.83 -32.14
C ASP A 273 -40.61 28.84 -32.61
N ALA A 274 -41.39 29.41 -31.70
CA ALA A 274 -42.40 30.42 -32.00
C ALA A 274 -41.82 31.83 -32.28
N ARG A 275 -40.57 32.10 -31.87
CA ARG A 275 -39.89 33.36 -32.19
C ARG A 275 -39.38 33.33 -33.63
N THR A 276 -39.84 34.27 -34.46
CA THR A 276 -39.25 34.58 -35.77
C THR A 276 -37.96 35.35 -35.57
N GLY A 277 -36.86 34.87 -36.13
CA GLY A 277 -35.58 35.57 -36.11
C GLY A 277 -35.72 36.96 -36.74
N VAL A 278 -35.01 37.94 -36.18
CA VAL A 278 -35.02 39.30 -36.73
C VAL A 278 -34.37 39.26 -38.11
N GLN A 279 -35.18 39.29 -39.17
CA GLN A 279 -34.65 39.53 -40.51
C GLN A 279 -34.00 40.91 -40.50
N GLN A 280 -32.75 40.99 -40.97
CA GLN A 280 -32.18 42.29 -41.32
C GLN A 280 -33.18 43.00 -42.23
N PRO A 281 -33.45 44.31 -42.02
CA PRO A 281 -34.33 45.04 -42.92
C PRO A 281 -33.80 44.85 -44.33
N SER A 282 -34.59 44.18 -45.18
CA SER A 282 -34.33 44.15 -46.60
C SER A 282 -34.34 45.60 -47.05
N VAL A 283 -33.19 46.11 -47.48
CA VAL A 283 -33.13 47.37 -48.21
C VAL A 283 -33.81 47.13 -49.55
N SER A 284 -35.14 47.21 -49.55
CA SER A 284 -35.97 47.03 -50.72
C SER A 284 -37.07 48.08 -50.68
N GLN A 285 -36.69 49.30 -51.01
CA GLN A 285 -37.25 50.05 -52.14
C GLN A 285 -36.54 51.41 -52.16
N THR A 286 -35.87 51.70 -53.27
CA THR A 286 -35.60 53.06 -53.70
C THR A 286 -36.94 53.77 -53.85
N ASP A 287 -37.40 54.42 -52.78
CA ASP A 287 -38.43 55.45 -52.90
C ASP A 287 -37.81 56.58 -53.74
N GLU A 288 -38.18 56.64 -55.02
CA GLU A 288 -37.86 57.76 -55.93
C GLU A 288 -38.40 59.11 -55.41
N ASN A 289 -39.15 59.11 -54.30
CA ASN A 289 -39.65 60.30 -53.59
C ASN A 289 -39.01 60.51 -52.21
N ASN A 290 -37.78 60.04 -51.97
CA ASN A 290 -37.07 60.38 -50.74
C ASN A 290 -36.70 61.87 -50.71
N VAL A 291 -37.43 62.62 -49.87
CA VAL A 291 -37.27 64.07 -49.63
C VAL A 291 -35.81 64.46 -49.34
N TRP A 292 -35.02 63.55 -48.75
CA TRP A 292 -33.61 63.77 -48.46
C TRP A 292 -32.71 63.73 -49.71
N GLN A 293 -33.00 62.88 -50.69
CA GLN A 293 -32.23 62.84 -51.94
C GLN A 293 -32.49 64.08 -52.81
N GLN A 294 -33.73 64.57 -52.86
CA GLN A 294 -34.05 65.83 -53.55
C GLN A 294 -33.35 67.03 -52.91
N ARG A 295 -33.26 67.05 -51.57
CA ARG A 295 -32.57 68.11 -50.82
C ARG A 295 -31.05 68.08 -51.04
N PHE A 296 -30.45 66.89 -51.16
CA PHE A 296 -29.03 66.75 -51.51
C PHE A 296 -28.74 67.25 -52.93
N ARG A 297 -29.60 66.94 -53.90
CA ARG A 297 -29.44 67.39 -55.30
C ARG A 297 -29.57 68.92 -55.44
N GLN A 298 -30.49 69.55 -54.69
CA GLN A 298 -30.60 71.01 -54.62
C GLN A 298 -29.37 71.69 -54.00
N ILE A 299 -28.72 71.05 -53.03
CA ILE A 299 -27.49 71.57 -52.42
C ILE A 299 -26.32 71.50 -53.40
N GLU A 300 -26.20 70.43 -54.18
CA GLU A 300 -25.16 70.28 -55.21
C GLU A 300 -25.33 71.27 -56.37
N GLU A 301 -26.57 71.51 -56.83
CA GLU A 301 -26.85 72.50 -57.88
C GLU A 301 -26.65 73.95 -57.41
N SER A 302 -26.77 74.23 -56.11
CA SER A 302 -26.52 75.56 -55.54
C SER A 302 -25.03 75.89 -55.32
N ASN A 303 -24.15 74.91 -55.51
CA ASN A 303 -22.69 75.03 -55.30
C ASN A 303 -21.87 74.91 -56.60
N GLN A 304 -22.51 75.00 -57.77
CA GLN A 304 -21.86 75.27 -59.08
C GLN A 304 -22.11 76.73 -59.50
#